data_AF-A0AA91C8L2-F1
#
_entry.id   AF-A0AA91C8L2-F1
#
_cell.length_a   1.000
_cell.length_b   1.000
_cell.length_c   1.000
_cell.angle_alpha   90.00
_cell.angle_beta   90.00
_cell.angle_gamma   90.00
#
_symmetry.space_group_name_H-M   'P 1'
#
loop_
_entity.id
_entity.type
_entity.pdbx_description
1 polymer ?
#
loop_
_entity_poly.entity_id
_entity_poly.type
_entity_poly.pdbx_seq_one_letter_code
_entity_poly.pdbx_strand_id
1 'polypeptide(L)'
;MKKIYKLLICVLVLTMITGCSQATSKRNAKEIIEDMILYYGTYESKSKDKVNDLLEELEDVDSSKAKQWDEIMKYWQTNHEKLEINNDVLPDGLDKSDKLCIVVLGYQLNDDGTMQDELIGRLKVALDSANKYPNAYVACTGGGTAKDNSNVTEADQMAQWLIDNGLNKDRLIIENKSSSTVENAKFTYNILRKKYQDIDKIAIVTSDYHIERGSLLYKAQLVLSAAKNNDKSIQIVSNAAYQAHKDSEPFLWQAGGLCEILGDVKLANKIYDEKYTKPKL
;
A
#
# COMPACT_ATOMS: atom_id res chain seq x y z
N MET A 1 -4.42 -49.94 -82.92
CA MET A 1 -5.22 -49.96 -81.66
C MET A 1 -4.28 -49.62 -80.50
N LYS A 2 -4.37 -48.39 -79.97
CA LYS A 2 -3.51 -47.88 -78.89
C LYS A 2 -3.95 -48.47 -77.55
N LYS A 3 -3.04 -49.10 -76.79
CA LYS A 3 -3.23 -49.39 -75.36
C LYS A 3 -2.45 -48.37 -74.53
N ILE A 4 -3.20 -47.67 -73.69
CA ILE A 4 -2.75 -46.64 -72.75
C ILE A 4 -2.20 -47.35 -71.51
N TYR A 5 -0.94 -47.12 -71.16
CA TYR A 5 -0.41 -47.46 -69.83
C TYR A 5 -0.47 -46.20 -68.97
N LYS A 6 -1.32 -46.24 -67.93
CA LYS A 6 -1.46 -45.17 -66.93
C LYS A 6 -0.24 -45.16 -66.02
N LEU A 7 0.36 -43.98 -65.91
CA LEU A 7 1.40 -43.59 -64.97
C LEU A 7 0.81 -43.57 -63.55
N LEU A 8 1.33 -44.40 -62.63
CA LEU A 8 1.06 -44.29 -61.20
C LEU A 8 1.96 -43.20 -60.61
N ILE A 9 1.39 -42.05 -60.28
CA ILE A 9 2.04 -41.01 -59.48
C ILE A 9 1.66 -41.29 -58.02
N CYS A 10 2.63 -41.77 -57.22
CA CYS A 10 2.51 -41.78 -55.76
C CYS A 10 2.64 -40.34 -55.26
N VAL A 11 1.51 -39.71 -54.90
CA VAL A 11 1.50 -38.45 -54.15
C VAL A 11 1.68 -38.79 -52.69
N LEU A 12 2.90 -38.62 -52.18
CA LEU A 12 3.16 -38.56 -50.73
C LEU A 12 2.59 -37.23 -50.22
N VAL A 13 1.42 -37.29 -49.58
CA VAL A 13 0.88 -36.16 -48.82
C VAL A 13 1.65 -36.09 -47.50
N LEU A 14 2.69 -35.26 -47.47
CA LEU A 14 3.27 -34.80 -46.21
C LEU A 14 2.26 -33.84 -45.58
N THR A 15 1.45 -34.33 -44.64
CA THR A 15 0.71 -33.47 -43.73
C THR A 15 1.72 -32.82 -42.79
N MET A 16 2.20 -31.63 -43.13
CA MET A 16 2.79 -30.73 -42.15
C MET A 16 1.67 -30.31 -41.20
N ILE A 17 1.62 -30.94 -40.04
CA ILE A 17 0.91 -30.40 -38.88
C ILE A 17 1.73 -29.17 -38.48
N THR A 18 1.42 -28.02 -39.08
CA THR A 18 1.77 -26.74 -38.49
C THR A 18 0.96 -26.65 -37.21
N GLY A 19 1.56 -27.10 -36.10
CA GLY A 19 1.08 -26.75 -34.79
C GLY A 19 1.06 -25.23 -34.73
N CYS A 20 -0.12 -24.64 -34.87
CA CYS A 20 -0.39 -23.33 -34.31
C CYS A 20 -0.14 -23.47 -32.80
N SER A 21 1.10 -23.26 -32.39
CA SER A 21 1.35 -22.64 -31.10
C SER A 21 0.57 -21.33 -31.17
N GLN A 22 -0.64 -21.34 -30.62
CA GLN A 22 -1.15 -20.12 -30.01
C GLN A 22 -0.09 -19.79 -28.98
N ALA A 23 0.83 -18.90 -29.35
CA ALA A 23 1.58 -18.15 -28.37
C ALA A 23 0.51 -17.40 -27.57
N THR A 24 0.02 -18.01 -26.50
CA THR A 24 -0.61 -17.26 -25.42
C THR A 24 0.41 -16.19 -25.09
N SER A 25 0.10 -14.94 -25.44
CA SER A 25 0.91 -13.80 -25.04
C SER A 25 1.12 -13.95 -23.54
N LYS A 26 2.35 -14.28 -23.10
CA LYS A 26 2.65 -14.37 -21.68
C LYS A 26 2.27 -13.02 -21.09
N ARG A 27 1.42 -13.04 -20.06
CA ARG A 27 1.00 -11.83 -19.36
C ARG A 27 2.23 -11.10 -18.84
N ASN A 28 2.17 -9.78 -18.82
CA ASN A 28 3.23 -9.01 -18.21
C ASN A 28 3.06 -8.99 -16.68
N ALA A 29 4.13 -8.69 -15.95
CA ALA A 29 4.13 -8.69 -14.49
C ALA A 29 3.03 -7.80 -13.89
N LYS A 30 2.73 -6.64 -14.50
CA LYS A 30 1.71 -5.70 -13.98
C LYS A 30 0.32 -6.34 -14.03
N GLU A 31 -0.03 -7.00 -15.14
CA GLU A 31 -1.32 -7.69 -15.29
C GLU A 31 -1.49 -8.83 -14.26
N ILE A 32 -0.43 -9.59 -14.00
CA ILE A 32 -0.45 -10.68 -13.01
C ILE A 32 -0.68 -10.11 -11.59
N ILE A 33 0.02 -9.03 -11.25
CA ILE A 33 -0.12 -8.37 -9.94
C ILE A 33 -1.51 -7.77 -9.78
N GLU A 34 -2.05 -7.12 -10.81
CA GLU A 34 -3.40 -6.55 -10.78
C GLU A 34 -4.47 -7.61 -10.55
N ASP A 35 -4.37 -8.75 -11.25
CA ASP A 35 -5.26 -9.88 -11.02
C ASP A 35 -5.12 -10.39 -9.59
N MET A 36 -3.91 -10.50 -9.06
CA MET A 36 -3.68 -10.95 -7.69
C MET A 36 -4.33 -10.02 -6.66
N ILE A 37 -4.19 -8.70 -6.84
CA ILE A 37 -4.85 -7.68 -6.02
C ILE A 37 -6.38 -7.82 -6.12
N LEU A 38 -6.91 -7.98 -7.34
CA LEU A 38 -8.35 -8.10 -7.56
C LEU A 38 -8.94 -9.37 -6.96
N TYR A 39 -8.27 -10.52 -7.14
CA TYR A 39 -8.70 -11.79 -6.56
C TYR A 39 -8.76 -11.70 -5.04
N TYR A 40 -7.67 -11.26 -4.40
CA TYR A 40 -7.65 -11.14 -2.94
C TYR A 40 -8.57 -10.05 -2.41
N GLY A 41 -8.61 -8.88 -3.06
CA GLY A 41 -9.53 -7.81 -2.71
C GLY A 41 -11.00 -8.18 -2.83
N THR A 42 -11.37 -9.08 -3.75
CA THR A 42 -12.77 -9.50 -3.99
C THR A 42 -13.19 -10.67 -3.11
N TYR A 43 -12.30 -11.61 -2.85
CA TYR A 43 -12.63 -12.91 -2.27
C TYR A 43 -11.87 -13.22 -0.98
N GLU A 44 -10.98 -12.33 -0.53
CA GLU A 44 -10.18 -12.47 0.68
C GLU A 44 -9.49 -13.85 0.70
N SER A 45 -9.49 -14.52 1.85
CA SER A 45 -8.89 -15.85 2.06
C SER A 45 -9.45 -16.94 1.13
N LYS A 46 -10.64 -16.77 0.54
CA LYS A 46 -11.21 -17.75 -0.42
C LYS A 46 -10.44 -17.80 -1.74
N SER A 47 -9.65 -16.78 -2.05
CA SER A 47 -8.79 -16.73 -3.25
C SER A 47 -7.35 -17.14 -2.99
N LYS A 48 -7.01 -17.67 -1.81
CA LYS A 48 -5.63 -17.98 -1.43
C LYS A 48 -4.89 -18.84 -2.45
N ASP A 49 -5.51 -19.92 -2.93
CA ASP A 49 -4.89 -20.80 -3.92
C ASP A 49 -4.65 -20.06 -5.24
N LYS A 50 -5.61 -19.25 -5.68
CA LYS A 50 -5.47 -18.43 -6.88
C LYS A 50 -4.37 -17.37 -6.75
N VAL A 51 -4.21 -16.77 -5.57
CA VAL A 51 -3.12 -15.82 -5.28
C VAL A 51 -1.77 -16.54 -5.35
N ASN A 52 -1.66 -17.77 -4.82
CA ASN A 52 -0.42 -18.54 -4.88
C ASN A 52 -0.05 -18.87 -6.33
N ASP A 53 -1.01 -19.33 -7.15
CA ASP A 53 -0.78 -19.60 -8.58
C ASP A 53 -0.26 -18.34 -9.32
N LEU A 54 -0.82 -17.16 -8.99
CA LEU A 54 -0.41 -15.89 -9.59
C LEU A 54 0.99 -15.45 -9.13
N LEU A 55 1.37 -15.75 -7.89
CA LEU A 55 2.74 -15.50 -7.40
C LEU A 55 3.76 -16.43 -8.08
N GLU A 56 3.42 -17.70 -8.31
CA GLU A 56 4.25 -18.63 -9.07
C GLU A 56 4.42 -18.17 -10.52
N GLU A 57 3.34 -17.75 -11.17
CA GLU A 57 3.42 -17.16 -12.52
C GLU A 57 4.24 -15.87 -12.55
N LEU A 58 4.12 -15.03 -11.51
CA LEU A 58 4.91 -13.80 -11.40
C LEU A 58 6.40 -14.11 -11.22
N GLU A 59 6.78 -15.16 -10.48
CA GLU A 59 8.18 -15.57 -10.30
C GLU A 59 8.80 -16.00 -11.65
N ASP A 60 8.04 -16.71 -12.48
CA ASP A 60 8.45 -17.10 -13.83
C ASP A 60 8.64 -15.90 -14.79
N VAL A 61 7.92 -14.80 -14.56
CA VAL A 61 7.97 -13.58 -15.41
C VAL A 61 8.98 -12.56 -14.89
N ASP A 62 9.02 -12.32 -13.58
CA ASP A 62 9.87 -11.36 -12.90
C ASP A 62 10.05 -11.74 -11.42
N SER A 63 11.05 -12.58 -11.14
CA SER A 63 11.40 -13.03 -9.78
C SER A 63 11.70 -11.89 -8.78
N SER A 64 12.12 -10.72 -9.25
CA SER A 64 12.34 -9.57 -8.36
C SER A 64 11.01 -9.00 -7.88
N LYS A 65 10.06 -8.81 -8.80
CA LYS A 65 8.70 -8.36 -8.45
C LYS A 65 7.94 -9.41 -7.66
N ALA A 66 8.10 -10.70 -7.97
CA ALA A 66 7.49 -11.78 -7.23
C ALA A 66 7.88 -11.75 -5.75
N LYS A 67 9.17 -11.57 -5.43
CA LYS A 67 9.63 -11.40 -4.03
C LYS A 67 9.01 -10.21 -3.33
N GLN A 68 8.93 -9.07 -4.02
CA GLN A 68 8.33 -7.84 -3.46
C GLN A 68 6.84 -8.07 -3.15
N TRP A 69 6.12 -8.68 -4.09
CA TRP A 69 4.68 -8.88 -3.98
C TRP A 69 4.31 -10.04 -3.05
N ASP A 70 5.13 -11.08 -2.94
CA ASP A 70 5.01 -12.10 -1.91
C ASP A 70 5.09 -11.49 -0.50
N GLU A 71 6.04 -10.58 -0.27
CA GLU A 71 6.15 -9.85 1.01
C GLU A 71 4.91 -8.99 1.30
N ILE A 72 4.38 -8.29 0.29
CA ILE A 72 3.19 -7.44 0.41
C ILE A 72 1.94 -8.28 0.65
N MET A 73 1.74 -9.36 -0.11
CA MET A 73 0.58 -10.23 0.03
C MET A 73 0.57 -10.97 1.37
N LYS A 74 1.73 -11.45 1.84
CA LYS A 74 1.84 -12.05 3.18
C LYS A 74 1.46 -11.05 4.27
N TYR A 75 1.89 -9.80 4.13
CA TYR A 75 1.51 -8.74 5.07
C TYR A 75 -0.01 -8.46 5.02
N TRP A 76 -0.58 -8.33 3.82
CA TRP A 76 -2.01 -8.11 3.64
C TRP A 76 -2.84 -9.25 4.25
N GLN A 77 -2.50 -10.49 3.94
CA GLN A 77 -3.17 -11.68 4.44
C GLN A 77 -3.07 -11.82 5.97
N THR A 78 -1.88 -11.61 6.52
CA THR A 78 -1.66 -11.76 7.96
C THR A 78 -2.40 -10.68 8.75
N ASN A 79 -2.32 -9.42 8.30
CA ASN A 79 -2.96 -8.32 9.00
C ASN A 79 -4.49 -8.43 8.97
N HIS A 80 -5.05 -8.85 7.84
CA HIS A 80 -6.49 -9.05 7.74
C HIS A 80 -7.02 -10.10 8.74
N GLU A 81 -6.21 -11.12 9.06
CA GLU A 81 -6.60 -12.15 10.02
C GLU A 81 -6.26 -11.82 11.48
N LYS A 82 -5.16 -11.08 11.73
CA LYS A 82 -4.49 -11.06 13.05
C LYS A 82 -3.93 -9.70 13.49
N LEU A 83 -4.21 -8.61 12.77
CA LEU A 83 -3.67 -7.31 13.16
C LEU A 83 -4.21 -6.87 14.52
N GLU A 84 -3.33 -6.78 15.50
CA GLU A 84 -3.64 -6.17 16.79
C GLU A 84 -3.58 -4.64 16.65
N ILE A 85 -4.69 -3.99 17.01
CA ILE A 85 -4.80 -2.53 17.04
C ILE A 85 -4.57 -2.06 18.48
N ASN A 86 -3.46 -1.35 18.71
CA ASN A 86 -3.16 -0.81 20.03
C ASN A 86 -3.92 0.51 20.22
N ASN A 87 -4.93 0.52 21.08
CA ASN A 87 -5.66 1.75 21.35
C ASN A 87 -4.86 2.68 22.26
N ASP A 88 -5.01 3.98 22.03
CA ASP A 88 -4.50 5.10 22.84
C ASP A 88 -2.99 5.37 22.79
N VAL A 89 -2.13 4.35 22.83
CA VAL A 89 -0.67 4.55 22.87
C VAL A 89 0.08 3.36 22.27
N LEU A 90 1.27 3.61 21.72
CA LEU A 90 2.16 2.52 21.27
C LEU A 90 2.46 1.53 22.41
N PRO A 91 2.55 0.22 22.10
CA PRO A 91 2.85 -0.81 23.08
C PRO A 91 4.26 -0.66 23.62
N ASP A 92 4.61 -1.41 24.68
CA ASP A 92 5.98 -1.49 25.19
C ASP A 92 6.90 -2.29 24.24
N GLY A 93 8.21 -2.17 24.46
CA GLY A 93 9.20 -3.03 23.80
C GLY A 93 9.65 -2.57 22.40
N LEU A 94 9.23 -1.38 21.94
CA LEU A 94 9.74 -0.81 20.69
C LEU A 94 11.13 -0.17 20.89
N ASP A 95 11.79 0.12 19.77
CA ASP A 95 13.07 0.81 19.73
C ASP A 95 12.96 2.20 20.39
N LYS A 96 13.84 2.48 21.36
CA LYS A 96 13.89 3.74 22.11
C LYS A 96 14.90 4.74 21.56
N SER A 97 15.52 4.47 20.41
CA SER A 97 16.45 5.37 19.72
C SER A 97 15.74 6.27 18.71
N ASP A 98 16.53 7.12 18.04
CA ASP A 98 16.12 7.98 16.94
C ASP A 98 15.93 7.23 15.60
N LYS A 99 16.07 5.90 15.60
CA LYS A 99 15.76 5.04 14.45
C LYS A 99 14.26 4.75 14.28
N LEU A 100 13.46 5.04 15.31
CA LEU A 100 12.01 4.92 15.27
C LEU A 100 11.37 6.25 14.84
N CYS A 101 10.41 6.18 13.93
CA CYS A 101 9.55 7.30 13.59
C CYS A 101 8.07 6.94 13.77
N ILE A 102 7.35 7.75 14.53
CA ILE A 102 5.91 7.66 14.71
C ILE A 102 5.27 8.46 13.57
N VAL A 103 4.65 7.78 12.62
CA VAL A 103 4.02 8.39 11.44
C VAL A 103 2.54 8.58 11.72
N VAL A 104 2.09 9.82 11.77
CA VAL A 104 0.71 10.21 12.10
C VAL A 104 -0.02 10.59 10.81
N LEU A 105 -1.09 9.87 10.47
CA LEU A 105 -1.88 10.15 9.27
C LEU A 105 -2.93 11.23 9.54
N GLY A 106 -2.98 12.22 8.66
CA GLY A 106 -3.96 13.29 8.64
C GLY A 106 -5.40 12.80 8.52
N TYR A 107 -6.32 13.72 8.81
CA TYR A 107 -7.76 13.55 8.69
C TYR A 107 -8.36 14.89 8.29
N GLN A 108 -9.44 14.84 7.50
CA GLN A 108 -10.01 16.00 6.84
C GLN A 108 -10.20 17.18 7.80
N LEU A 109 -9.70 18.35 7.39
CA LEU A 109 -9.95 19.62 8.09
C LEU A 109 -11.39 20.08 7.86
N ASN A 110 -11.86 20.99 8.71
CA ASN A 110 -13.05 21.78 8.41
C ASN A 110 -12.77 22.71 7.22
N ASP A 111 -13.83 23.23 6.58
CA ASP A 111 -13.71 24.11 5.41
C ASP A 111 -12.83 25.34 5.66
N ASP A 112 -12.82 25.87 6.90
CA ASP A 112 -12.02 27.02 7.32
C ASP A 112 -10.54 26.71 7.64
N GLY A 113 -10.16 25.43 7.67
CA GLY A 113 -8.81 24.96 8.01
C GLY A 113 -8.62 24.55 9.47
N THR A 114 -9.65 24.63 10.31
CA THR A 114 -9.58 24.12 11.68
C THR A 114 -9.60 22.58 11.72
N MET A 115 -8.96 22.00 12.74
CA MET A 115 -8.92 20.54 12.89
C MET A 115 -10.25 20.01 13.45
N GLN A 116 -10.68 18.85 12.96
CA GLN A 116 -11.79 18.10 13.55
C GLN A 116 -11.33 17.31 14.80
N ASP A 117 -12.28 16.96 15.66
CA ASP A 117 -12.02 16.24 16.91
C ASP A 117 -11.27 14.92 16.71
N GLU A 118 -11.55 14.20 15.62
CA GLU A 118 -10.86 12.96 15.28
C GLU A 118 -9.37 13.20 14.99
N LEU A 119 -9.01 14.27 14.27
CA LEU A 119 -7.62 14.61 14.03
C LEU A 119 -6.90 14.94 15.36
N ILE A 120 -7.56 15.68 16.25
CA ILE A 120 -7.06 15.98 17.59
C ILE A 120 -6.89 14.68 18.41
N GLY A 121 -7.82 13.74 18.29
CA GLY A 121 -7.74 12.41 18.91
C GLY A 121 -6.48 11.64 18.48
N ARG A 122 -6.22 11.58 17.17
CA ARG A 122 -4.99 10.96 16.62
C ARG A 122 -3.72 11.64 17.14
N LEU A 123 -3.74 12.96 17.27
CA LEU A 123 -2.61 13.74 17.78
C LEU A 123 -2.32 13.48 19.26
N LYS A 124 -3.36 13.27 20.09
CA LYS A 124 -3.18 12.86 21.48
C LYS A 124 -2.49 11.50 21.58
N VAL A 125 -2.95 10.52 20.79
CA VAL A 125 -2.32 9.19 20.70
C VAL A 125 -0.85 9.29 20.26
N ALA A 126 -0.58 10.14 19.27
CA ALA A 126 0.78 10.38 18.79
C ALA A 126 1.66 11.02 19.87
N LEU A 127 1.14 12.01 20.61
CA LEU A 127 1.87 12.69 21.67
C LEU A 127 2.18 11.76 22.85
N ASP A 128 1.20 10.97 23.30
CA ASP A 128 1.40 9.98 24.37
C ASP A 128 2.44 8.93 23.96
N SER A 129 2.39 8.50 22.71
CA SER A 129 3.39 7.60 22.12
C SER A 129 4.77 8.25 22.03
N ALA A 130 4.84 9.52 21.64
CA ALA A 130 6.10 10.28 21.55
C ALA A 130 6.70 10.58 22.93
N ASN A 131 5.88 10.71 23.98
CA ASN A 131 6.31 10.85 25.38
C ASN A 131 6.88 9.53 25.90
N LYS A 132 6.26 8.40 25.53
CA LYS A 132 6.74 7.05 25.86
C LYS A 132 8.07 6.71 25.14
N TYR A 133 8.26 7.22 23.93
CA TYR A 133 9.45 7.03 23.11
C TYR A 133 10.15 8.38 22.82
N PRO A 134 10.85 8.97 23.81
CA PRO A 134 11.29 10.37 23.76
C PRO A 134 12.38 10.69 22.71
N ASN A 135 13.05 9.68 22.16
CA ASN A 135 14.02 9.88 21.06
C ASN A 135 13.42 9.64 19.67
N ALA A 136 12.20 9.07 19.58
CA ALA A 136 11.59 8.80 18.29
C ALA A 136 11.22 10.11 17.59
N TYR A 137 11.39 10.15 16.27
CA TYR A 137 10.82 11.20 15.44
C TYR A 137 9.30 11.06 15.35
N VAL A 138 8.60 12.16 15.06
CA VAL A 138 7.16 12.17 14.78
C VAL A 138 6.95 12.80 13.40
N ALA A 139 6.44 12.04 12.45
CA ALA A 139 6.13 12.52 11.11
C ALA A 139 4.63 12.75 10.95
N CYS A 140 4.23 14.00 10.73
CA CYS A 140 2.86 14.35 10.35
C CYS A 140 2.74 14.35 8.83
N THR A 141 1.75 13.64 8.29
CA THR A 141 1.53 13.51 6.84
C THR A 141 0.07 13.79 6.48
N GLY A 142 -0.13 14.66 5.49
CA GLY A 142 -1.44 15.11 5.04
C GLY A 142 -1.38 16.52 4.44
N GLY A 143 -1.89 16.70 3.21
CA GLY A 143 -1.94 17.99 2.53
C GLY A 143 -3.19 18.81 2.80
N GLY A 144 -3.56 19.66 1.83
CA GLY A 144 -4.67 20.60 1.97
C GLY A 144 -6.03 19.94 1.70
N THR A 145 -6.90 19.89 2.71
CA THR A 145 -8.26 19.36 2.62
C THR A 145 -9.35 20.40 2.92
N ALA A 146 -8.96 21.60 3.36
CA ALA A 146 -9.85 22.71 3.68
C ALA A 146 -10.31 23.46 2.42
N LYS A 147 -11.62 23.47 2.16
CA LYS A 147 -12.22 24.05 0.95
C LYS A 147 -12.05 25.57 0.86
N ASP A 148 -12.23 26.27 1.99
CA ASP A 148 -12.22 27.74 2.05
C ASP A 148 -10.84 28.28 2.45
N ASN A 149 -9.86 27.41 2.72
CA ASN A 149 -8.51 27.79 3.11
C ASN A 149 -7.43 26.84 2.54
N SER A 150 -7.24 26.89 1.22
CA SER A 150 -6.34 25.99 0.49
C SER A 150 -4.85 26.10 0.85
N ASN A 151 -4.45 27.11 1.63
CA ASN A 151 -3.07 27.30 2.08
C ASN A 151 -2.76 26.51 3.37
N VAL A 152 -3.78 26.03 4.07
CA VAL A 152 -3.64 25.23 5.29
C VAL A 152 -3.66 23.76 4.93
N THR A 153 -2.74 23.00 5.53
CA THR A 153 -2.65 21.56 5.37
C THR A 153 -2.87 20.86 6.70
N GLU A 154 -3.28 19.59 6.63
CA GLU A 154 -3.42 18.73 7.80
C GLU A 154 -2.09 18.64 8.56
N ALA A 155 -1.00 18.34 7.85
CA ALA A 155 0.31 18.16 8.48
C ALA A 155 0.85 19.43 9.15
N ASP A 156 0.58 20.62 8.60
CA ASP A 156 1.00 21.89 9.23
C ASP A 156 0.20 22.16 10.52
N GLN A 157 -1.11 21.90 10.52
CA GLN A 157 -1.96 22.06 11.71
C GLN A 157 -1.60 21.04 12.80
N MET A 158 -1.37 19.79 12.40
CA MET A 158 -0.89 18.71 13.26
C MET A 158 0.45 19.05 13.92
N ALA A 159 1.40 19.55 13.11
CA ALA A 159 2.72 19.95 13.56
C ALA A 159 2.64 21.06 14.61
N GLN A 160 1.86 22.10 14.33
CA GLN A 160 1.68 23.23 15.25
C GLN A 160 1.05 22.77 16.57
N TRP A 161 0.00 21.95 16.51
CA TRP A 161 -0.66 21.42 17.71
C TRP A 161 0.30 20.59 18.57
N LEU A 162 1.13 19.72 17.97
CA LEU A 162 2.08 18.92 18.73
C LEU A 162 3.14 19.78 19.43
N ILE A 163 3.64 20.82 18.76
CA ILE A 163 4.59 21.77 19.36
C ILE A 163 3.94 22.51 20.53
N ASP A 164 2.71 23.01 20.35
CA ASP A 164 1.97 23.73 21.39
C ASP A 164 1.64 22.85 22.60
N ASN A 165 1.58 21.52 22.41
CA ASN A 165 1.37 20.54 23.47
C ASN A 165 2.67 19.88 23.97
N GLY A 166 3.84 20.46 23.65
CA GLY A 166 5.11 20.13 24.30
C GLY A 166 6.01 19.14 23.56
N LEU A 167 5.68 18.75 22.32
CA LEU A 167 6.62 17.99 21.50
C LEU A 167 7.81 18.87 21.10
N ASN A 168 9.04 18.37 21.30
CA ASN A 168 10.23 19.07 20.81
C ASN A 168 10.19 19.16 19.28
N LYS A 169 10.20 20.39 18.74
CA LYS A 169 10.20 20.69 17.30
C LYS A 169 11.31 19.96 16.52
N ASP A 170 12.45 19.68 17.14
CA ASP A 170 13.59 19.04 16.48
C ASP A 170 13.31 17.55 16.16
N ARG A 171 12.29 16.96 16.80
CA ARG A 171 11.79 15.60 16.53
C ARG A 171 10.72 15.56 15.46
N LEU A 172 10.23 16.71 15.00
CA LEU A 172 9.06 16.79 14.12
C LEU A 172 9.49 16.74 12.64
N ILE A 173 8.76 15.93 11.87
CA ILE A 173 8.89 15.82 10.42
C ILE A 173 7.54 16.19 9.82
N ILE A 174 7.54 17.07 8.81
CA ILE A 174 6.31 17.58 8.20
C ILE A 174 6.27 17.17 6.72
N GLU A 175 5.22 16.45 6.35
CA GLU A 175 4.89 16.06 4.98
C GLU A 175 3.51 16.65 4.62
N ASN A 176 3.50 17.79 3.93
CA ASN A 176 2.29 18.57 3.68
C ASN A 176 1.89 18.65 2.19
N LYS A 177 2.20 17.61 1.41
CA LYS A 177 1.99 17.60 -0.05
C LYS A 177 1.04 16.53 -0.54
N SER A 178 0.73 15.55 0.29
CA SER A 178 -0.15 14.43 -0.05
C SER A 178 -1.63 14.82 -0.16
N SER A 179 -2.36 14.13 -1.02
CA SER A 179 -3.81 14.25 -1.17
C SER A 179 -4.54 12.91 -0.94
N SER A 180 -3.79 11.84 -0.64
CA SER A 180 -4.31 10.50 -0.39
C SER A 180 -3.41 9.71 0.55
N THR A 181 -3.92 8.61 1.12
CA THR A 181 -3.12 7.69 1.94
C THR A 181 -1.94 7.08 1.16
N VAL A 182 -2.09 6.86 -0.15
CA VAL A 182 -1.00 6.39 -1.02
C VAL A 182 0.09 7.44 -1.13
N GLU A 183 -0.29 8.72 -1.31
CA GLU A 183 0.66 9.81 -1.35
C GLU A 183 1.32 10.06 0.01
N ASN A 184 0.58 9.92 1.12
CA ASN A 184 1.14 9.97 2.48
C ASN A 184 2.34 9.01 2.60
N ALA A 185 2.14 7.74 2.24
CA ALA A 185 3.18 6.73 2.28
C ALA A 185 4.38 7.07 1.38
N LYS A 186 4.10 7.51 0.15
CA LYS A 186 5.13 7.83 -0.85
C LYS A 186 5.98 9.01 -0.43
N PHE A 187 5.35 10.11 -0.01
CA PHE A 187 6.04 11.34 0.34
C PHE A 187 6.74 11.24 1.69
N THR A 188 6.15 10.53 2.65
CA THR A 188 6.82 10.21 3.92
C THR A 188 8.10 9.41 3.66
N TYR A 189 8.04 8.32 2.88
CA TYR A 189 9.23 7.54 2.50
C TYR A 189 10.32 8.44 1.87
N ASN A 190 9.94 9.30 0.92
CA ASN A 190 10.88 10.18 0.24
C ASN A 190 11.58 11.15 1.22
N ILE A 191 10.85 11.70 2.19
CA ILE A 191 11.42 12.59 3.21
C ILE A 191 12.38 11.82 4.11
N LEU A 192 11.97 10.65 4.61
CA LEU A 192 12.80 9.82 5.49
C LEU A 192 14.12 9.45 4.79
N ARG A 193 14.08 9.02 3.52
CA ARG A 193 15.30 8.66 2.79
C ARG A 193 16.17 9.83 2.38
N LYS A 194 15.58 11.00 2.15
CA LYS A 194 16.35 12.18 1.76
C LYS A 194 17.02 12.87 2.96
N LYS A 195 16.39 12.85 4.13
CA LYS A 195 16.79 13.70 5.26
C LYS A 195 17.06 12.97 6.58
N TYR A 196 16.52 11.75 6.75
CA TYR A 196 16.54 11.01 8.02
C TYR A 196 16.93 9.54 7.80
N GLN A 197 18.11 9.32 7.22
CA GLN A 197 18.54 8.02 6.69
C GLN A 197 18.74 6.94 7.77
N ASP A 198 18.92 7.35 9.04
CA ASP A 198 19.05 6.42 10.17
C ASP A 198 17.71 5.82 10.61
N ILE A 199 16.58 6.38 10.18
CA ILE A 199 15.25 5.85 10.46
C ILE A 199 15.02 4.57 9.64
N ASP A 200 14.98 3.43 10.33
CA ASP A 200 14.75 2.10 9.77
C ASP A 200 13.46 1.44 10.28
N LYS A 201 12.77 2.08 11.24
CA LYS A 201 11.51 1.60 11.83
C LYS A 201 10.47 2.70 11.85
N ILE A 202 9.23 2.35 11.50
CA ILE A 202 8.08 3.22 11.67
C ILE A 202 6.97 2.54 12.49
N ALA A 203 6.23 3.35 13.22
CA ALA A 203 4.95 2.96 13.80
C ALA A 203 3.85 3.87 13.25
N ILE A 204 2.72 3.30 12.86
CA ILE A 204 1.62 4.06 12.23
C ILE A 204 0.62 4.50 13.29
N VAL A 205 0.26 5.79 13.31
CA VAL A 205 -0.79 6.34 14.15
C VAL A 205 -1.91 6.93 13.29
N THR A 206 -3.13 6.44 13.50
CA THR A 206 -4.35 6.92 12.83
C THR A 206 -5.58 6.55 13.66
N SER A 207 -6.80 6.67 13.13
CA SER A 207 -7.99 6.10 13.76
C SER A 207 -8.04 4.58 13.56
N ASP A 208 -8.61 3.87 14.54
CA ASP A 208 -8.77 2.41 14.58
C ASP A 208 -9.24 1.79 13.25
N TYR A 209 -10.32 2.31 12.68
CA TYR A 209 -10.91 1.82 11.44
C TYR A 209 -9.99 1.98 10.20
N HIS A 210 -8.95 2.81 10.26
CA HIS A 210 -8.03 3.12 9.16
C HIS A 210 -6.66 2.41 9.28
N ILE A 211 -6.37 1.72 10.40
CA ILE A 211 -5.06 1.13 10.67
C ILE A 211 -4.68 0.07 9.63
N GLU A 212 -5.61 -0.82 9.27
CA GLU A 212 -5.35 -1.90 8.31
C GLU A 212 -4.94 -1.36 6.94
N ARG A 213 -5.78 -0.48 6.35
CA ARG A 213 -5.53 0.12 5.04
C ARG A 213 -4.27 0.98 5.07
N GLY A 214 -4.12 1.85 6.06
CA GLY A 214 -2.95 2.71 6.20
C GLY A 214 -1.66 1.88 6.26
N SER A 215 -1.61 0.86 7.11
CA SER A 215 -0.43 0.03 7.30
C SER A 215 -0.08 -0.79 6.05
N LEU A 216 -1.09 -1.34 5.34
CA LEU A 216 -0.87 -2.06 4.08
C LEU A 216 -0.27 -1.16 3.00
N LEU A 217 -0.82 0.04 2.81
CA LEU A 217 -0.34 0.95 1.77
C LEU A 217 1.06 1.47 2.08
N TYR A 218 1.36 1.74 3.36
CA TYR A 218 2.73 1.98 3.79
C TYR A 218 3.63 0.78 3.51
N LYS A 219 3.22 -0.44 3.85
CA LYS A 219 4.02 -1.65 3.60
C LYS A 219 4.38 -1.77 2.12
N ALA A 220 3.38 -1.71 1.24
CA ALA A 220 3.58 -1.82 -0.19
C ALA A 220 4.50 -0.72 -0.72
N GLN A 221 4.28 0.53 -0.31
CA GLN A 221 5.10 1.65 -0.76
C GLN A 221 6.55 1.53 -0.30
N LEU A 222 6.79 1.11 0.95
CA LEU A 222 8.13 0.93 1.51
C LEU A 222 8.90 -0.17 0.77
N VAL A 223 8.27 -1.33 0.54
CA VAL A 223 8.88 -2.45 -0.18
C VAL A 223 9.23 -2.05 -1.61
N LEU A 224 8.27 -1.49 -2.35
CA LEU A 224 8.46 -1.16 -3.76
C LEU A 224 9.45 -0.02 -3.96
N SER A 225 9.41 1.01 -3.10
CA SER A 225 10.37 2.11 -3.18
C SER A 225 11.79 1.67 -2.81
N ALA A 226 11.95 0.86 -1.75
CA ALA A 226 13.26 0.36 -1.35
C ALA A 226 13.89 -0.47 -2.48
N ALA A 227 13.12 -1.37 -3.10
CA ALA A 227 13.58 -2.16 -4.24
C ALA A 227 13.95 -1.27 -5.45
N LYS A 228 13.10 -0.30 -5.80
CA LYS A 228 13.35 0.63 -6.92
C LYS A 228 14.62 1.45 -6.72
N ASN A 229 14.91 1.87 -5.48
CA ASN A 229 16.04 2.74 -5.15
C ASN A 229 17.30 1.97 -4.71
N ASN A 230 17.26 0.62 -4.70
CA ASN A 230 18.31 -0.23 -4.13
C ASN A 230 18.70 0.20 -2.71
N ASP A 231 17.69 0.43 -1.90
CA ASP A 231 17.77 1.03 -0.58
C ASP A 231 17.37 0.02 0.52
N LYS A 232 17.76 0.29 1.77
CA LYS A 232 17.33 -0.53 2.90
C LYS A 232 15.83 -0.38 3.10
N SER A 233 15.15 -1.43 3.52
CA SER A 233 13.72 -1.38 3.83
C SER A 233 13.49 -0.68 5.19
N ILE A 234 12.48 0.19 5.28
CA ILE A 234 11.90 0.60 6.58
C ILE A 234 10.94 -0.50 7.00
N GLN A 235 11.00 -0.89 8.27
CA GLN A 235 10.06 -1.84 8.85
C GLN A 235 8.91 -1.11 9.54
N ILE A 236 7.68 -1.55 9.29
CA ILE A 236 6.54 -1.20 10.15
C ILE A 236 6.62 -2.12 11.37
N VAL A 237 6.91 -1.55 12.54
CA VAL A 237 7.13 -2.31 13.77
C VAL A 237 5.94 -2.33 14.71
N SER A 238 5.02 -1.36 14.57
CA SER A 238 3.85 -1.27 15.42
C SER A 238 2.81 -0.30 14.85
N ASN A 239 1.70 -0.16 15.56
CA ASN A 239 0.66 0.83 15.31
C ASN A 239 0.08 1.32 16.66
N ALA A 240 -0.54 2.49 16.66
CA ALA A 240 -1.45 2.90 17.72
C ALA A 240 -2.65 3.66 17.12
N ALA A 241 -3.79 3.59 17.78
CA ALA A 241 -5.05 4.07 17.24
C ALA A 241 -5.82 4.99 18.18
N TYR A 242 -6.38 6.05 17.62
CA TYR A 242 -7.51 6.75 18.24
C TYR A 242 -8.79 5.94 18.01
N GLN A 243 -9.55 5.69 19.08
CA GLN A 243 -10.84 5.02 18.99
C GLN A 243 -11.90 5.98 18.44
N ALA A 244 -12.19 5.90 17.15
CA ALA A 244 -13.15 6.79 16.51
C ALA A 244 -14.59 6.25 16.57
N HIS A 245 -14.78 5.00 17.01
CA HIS A 245 -16.08 4.32 17.11
C HIS A 245 -16.85 4.32 15.77
N LYS A 246 -16.13 4.16 14.66
CA LYS A 246 -16.67 4.04 13.30
C LYS A 246 -16.58 2.58 12.83
N ASP A 247 -17.43 2.23 11.88
CA ASP A 247 -17.31 0.97 11.15
C ASP A 247 -15.99 0.93 10.36
N SER A 248 -15.45 -0.27 10.17
CA SER A 248 -14.25 -0.49 9.35
C SER A 248 -14.43 0.05 7.94
N GLU A 249 -13.33 0.53 7.33
CA GLU A 249 -13.34 0.88 5.91
C GLU A 249 -13.71 -0.34 5.05
N PRO A 250 -14.35 -0.12 3.89
CA PRO A 250 -14.55 -1.20 2.92
C PRO A 250 -13.22 -1.89 2.60
N PHE A 251 -13.16 -3.21 2.80
CA PHE A 251 -11.94 -4.00 2.55
C PHE A 251 -11.39 -3.77 1.13
N LEU A 252 -12.28 -3.61 0.14
CA LEU A 252 -11.91 -3.32 -1.25
C LEU A 252 -11.07 -2.05 -1.43
N TRP A 253 -11.16 -1.06 -0.53
CA TRP A 253 -10.35 0.15 -0.63
C TRP A 253 -8.85 -0.12 -0.41
N GLN A 254 -8.52 -1.24 0.25
CA GLN A 254 -7.15 -1.74 0.33
C GLN A 254 -6.63 -2.14 -1.07
N ALA A 255 -7.44 -2.86 -1.85
CA ALA A 255 -7.13 -3.23 -3.23
C ALA A 255 -6.99 -2.00 -4.15
N GLY A 256 -7.91 -1.04 -4.03
CA GLY A 256 -7.85 0.21 -4.78
C GLY A 256 -6.54 0.97 -4.55
N GLY A 257 -6.11 1.10 -3.29
CA GLY A 257 -4.85 1.78 -2.97
C GLY A 257 -3.61 1.06 -3.49
N LEU A 258 -3.60 -0.27 -3.51
CA LEU A 258 -2.52 -1.04 -4.13
C LEU A 258 -2.46 -0.83 -5.65
N CYS A 259 -3.61 -0.74 -6.32
CA CYS A 259 -3.68 -0.40 -7.75
C CYS A 259 -3.16 1.03 -8.01
N GLU A 260 -3.45 2.00 -7.15
CA GLU A 260 -2.86 3.35 -7.25
C GLU A 260 -1.33 3.33 -7.11
N ILE A 261 -0.79 2.55 -6.16
CA ILE A 261 0.66 2.39 -5.98
C ILE A 261 1.31 1.82 -7.24
N LEU A 262 0.64 0.91 -7.95
CA LEU A 262 1.07 0.38 -9.25
C LEU A 262 0.95 1.38 -10.41
N GLY A 263 0.32 2.53 -10.18
CA GLY A 263 0.04 3.54 -11.19
C GLY A 263 -1.23 3.28 -12.01
N ASP A 264 -2.07 2.30 -11.64
CA ASP A 264 -3.38 2.08 -12.26
C ASP A 264 -4.50 2.80 -11.52
N VAL A 265 -4.45 4.13 -11.58
CA VAL A 265 -5.46 5.01 -10.98
C VAL A 265 -6.85 4.76 -11.57
N LYS A 266 -6.93 4.32 -12.84
CA LYS A 266 -8.22 4.04 -13.49
C LYS A 266 -8.89 2.80 -12.88
N LEU A 267 -8.14 1.72 -12.68
CA LEU A 267 -8.65 0.54 -12.00
C LEU A 267 -8.97 0.83 -10.54
N ALA A 268 -8.09 1.56 -9.84
CA ALA A 268 -8.35 1.97 -8.46
C ALA A 268 -9.67 2.72 -8.31
N ASN A 269 -9.92 3.73 -9.15
CA ASN A 269 -11.18 4.48 -9.12
C ASN A 269 -12.40 3.60 -9.40
N LYS A 270 -12.29 2.63 -10.31
CA LYS A 270 -13.36 1.63 -10.50
C LYS A 270 -13.58 0.76 -9.28
N ILE A 271 -12.53 0.40 -8.53
CA ILE A 271 -12.65 -0.37 -7.30
C ILE A 271 -13.34 0.46 -6.22
N TYR A 272 -12.92 1.72 -6.01
CA TYR A 272 -13.54 2.63 -5.05
C TYR A 272 -15.01 2.90 -5.33
N ASP A 273 -15.38 3.00 -6.61
CA ASP A 273 -16.77 3.17 -7.05
C ASP A 273 -17.57 1.85 -7.10
N GLU A 274 -16.95 0.71 -6.80
CA GLU A 274 -17.49 -0.65 -7.01
C GLU A 274 -17.95 -0.95 -8.45
N LYS A 275 -17.36 -0.26 -9.44
CA LYS A 275 -17.63 -0.39 -10.89
C LYS A 275 -16.53 -1.17 -11.63
N TYR A 276 -15.92 -2.14 -10.98
CA TYR A 276 -14.90 -3.01 -11.57
C TYR A 276 -15.49 -4.37 -11.97
N THR A 277 -14.84 -5.03 -12.93
CA THR A 277 -15.21 -6.40 -13.32
C THR A 277 -14.67 -7.36 -12.27
N LYS A 278 -15.55 -8.00 -11.50
CA LYS A 278 -15.14 -9.02 -10.53
C LYS A 278 -14.51 -10.21 -11.26
N PRO A 279 -13.33 -10.68 -10.86
CA PRO A 279 -12.76 -11.89 -11.42
C PRO A 279 -13.65 -13.08 -11.09
N LYS A 280 -13.56 -14.19 -11.85
CA LYS A 280 -14.24 -15.44 -11.50
C LYS A 280 -13.29 -16.30 -10.69
N LEU A 281 -13.72 -16.70 -9.49
CA LEU A 281 -13.04 -17.68 -8.65
C LEU A 281 -13.14 -19.07 -9.25
#